data_AF-A0A8J2TDC0-F1
#
_entry.id   AF-A0A8J2TDC0-F1
#
_cell.length_a   1.000
_cell.length_b   1.000
_cell.length_c   1.000
_cell.angle_alpha   90.00
_cell.angle_beta   90.00
_cell.angle_gamma   90.00
#
_symmetry.space_group_name_H-M   'P 1'
#
loop_
_entity.id
_entity.type
_entity.pdbx_description
1 polymer ?
#
loop_
_entity_poly.entity_id
_entity_poly.type
_entity_poly.pdbx_seq_one_letter_code
_entity_poly.pdbx_strand_id
1 'polypeptide(L)' 'MTCNRNKGSDVGFIVMPHDSSVFSRFYNPRIDSWHEHFMFNDSDLITILPLSPIGEVTVRILKFNSVECLQGAKNFA' A
#
# COMPACT_ATOMS: atom_id res chain seq x y z
N MET A 1 6.42 1.20 -13.68
CA MET A 1 7.04 0.09 -12.89
C MET A 1 7.98 0.63 -11.82
N THR A 2 7.47 1.16 -10.70
CA THR A 2 8.31 1.85 -9.68
C THR A 2 8.07 1.40 -8.23
N CYS A 3 7.06 0.57 -7.96
CA CYS A 3 6.67 0.21 -6.59
C CYS A 3 7.80 -0.46 -5.79
N ASN A 4 8.44 -1.50 -6.34
CA ASN A 4 9.56 -2.18 -5.68
C ASN A 4 10.80 -1.28 -5.53
N ARG A 5 10.96 -0.30 -6.42
CA ARG A 5 12.03 0.72 -6.28
C ARG A 5 11.78 1.62 -5.08
N ASN A 6 10.52 1.95 -4.80
CA ASN A 6 10.15 2.74 -3.62
C ASN A 6 10.30 1.95 -2.30
N LYS A 7 10.27 0.60 -2.36
CA LYS A 7 10.57 -0.25 -1.19
C LYS A 7 12.04 -0.15 -0.77
N GLY A 8 12.96 -0.15 -1.75
CA GLY A 8 14.40 -0.20 -1.47
C GLY A 8 14.80 -1.38 -0.55
N SER A 9 15.66 -1.10 0.42
CA SER A 9 16.04 -2.02 1.50
C SER A 9 15.04 -2.07 2.65
N ASP A 10 14.01 -1.23 2.63
CA ASP A 10 13.12 -1.05 3.77
C ASP A 10 12.15 -2.24 3.91
N VAL A 11 11.86 -2.60 5.16
CA VAL A 11 10.91 -3.67 5.52
C VAL A 11 9.64 -3.13 6.19
N GLY A 12 9.59 -1.82 6.43
CA GLY A 12 8.51 -1.12 7.09
C GLY A 12 8.77 0.38 7.18
N PHE A 13 7.89 1.08 7.87
CA PHE A 13 7.97 2.52 8.08
C PHE A 13 7.46 2.89 9.48
N ILE A 14 8.00 3.97 10.05
CA ILE A 14 7.54 4.50 11.34
C ILE A 14 6.45 5.54 11.07
N VAL A 15 5.22 5.22 11.48
CA VAL A 15 4.10 6.17 11.44
C VAL A 15 4.17 7.04 12.69
N MET A 16 3.93 8.34 12.54
CA MET A 16 3.88 9.31 13.64
C MET A 16 2.45 9.84 13.83
N PRO A 17 1.49 9.06 14.36
CA PRO A 17 0.24 9.62 14.83
C PRO A 17 0.46 10.28 16.21
N HIS A 18 0.17 11.57 16.32
CA HIS A 18 0.02 12.29 17.61
C HIS A 18 1.11 11.98 18.65
N ASP A 19 2.37 12.27 18.32
CA ASP A 19 3.54 12.23 19.22
C ASP A 19 4.02 10.84 19.69
N SER A 20 3.44 9.74 19.20
CA SER A 20 3.96 8.39 19.42
C SER A 20 4.48 7.77 18.12
N SER A 21 5.72 7.30 18.11
CA SER A 21 6.30 6.59 16.97
C SER A 21 5.92 5.11 17.01
N VAL A 22 5.16 4.65 16.01
CA VAL A 22 4.79 3.23 15.88
C VAL A 22 5.41 2.68 14.59
N PHE A 23 6.27 1.68 14.74
CA PHE A 23 6.79 0.95 13.59
C PHE A 23 5.71 0.02 13.03
N SER A 24 5.48 0.11 11.72
CA SER A 24 4.63 -0.81 10.97
C SER A 24 5.43 -1.43 9.83
N ARG A 25 5.40 -2.76 9.71
CA ARG A 25 6.05 -3.48 8.61
C ARG A 25 5.23 -3.36 7.31
N PHE A 26 5.87 -3.60 6.17
CA PHE A 26 5.14 -3.77 4.92
C PHE A 26 4.37 -5.09 4.86
N TYR A 27 3.37 -5.11 3.98
CA TYR A 27 2.62 -6.31 3.64
C TYR A 27 3.54 -7.40 3.08
N ASN A 28 3.35 -8.62 3.57
CA ASN A 28 4.04 -9.81 3.13
C ASN A 28 3.02 -10.80 2.53
N PRO A 29 2.95 -10.90 1.19
CA PRO A 29 1.96 -11.73 0.50
C PRO A 29 2.08 -13.24 0.78
N ARG A 30 3.15 -13.70 1.46
CA ARG A 30 3.33 -15.10 1.82
C ARG A 30 2.69 -15.48 3.15
N ILE A 31 2.37 -14.50 3.99
CA ILE A 31 1.85 -14.74 5.36
C ILE A 31 0.63 -13.89 5.70
N ASP A 32 0.46 -12.75 5.05
CA ASP A 32 -0.64 -11.83 5.31
C ASP A 32 -1.83 -12.12 4.39
N SER A 33 -3.04 -11.97 4.93
CA SER A 33 -4.26 -12.01 4.13
C SER A 33 -4.51 -10.65 3.50
N TRP A 34 -4.76 -10.62 2.18
CA TRP A 34 -5.04 -9.38 1.46
C TRP A 34 -6.22 -8.60 2.06
N HIS A 35 -7.33 -9.30 2.35
CA HIS A 35 -8.58 -8.71 2.82
C HIS A 35 -8.49 -8.11 4.23
N GLU A 36 -7.46 -8.45 5.01
CA GLU A 36 -7.21 -7.84 6.32
C GLU A 36 -6.52 -6.48 6.21
N HIS A 37 -5.92 -6.18 5.06
CA HIS A 37 -5.07 -5.01 4.86
C HIS A 37 -5.54 -4.09 3.74
N PHE A 38 -6.29 -4.61 2.78
CA PHE A 38 -6.66 -3.91 1.57
C PHE A 38 -8.07 -4.26 1.11
N MET A 39 -8.70 -3.29 0.48
CA MET A 39 -9.85 -3.49 -0.40
C MET A 39 -9.72 -2.61 -1.63
N PHE A 40 -10.47 -2.93 -2.69
CA PHE A 40 -10.64 -2.01 -3.80
C PHE A 40 -11.72 -0.97 -3.46
N ASN A 41 -11.56 0.25 -3.97
CA ASN A 41 -12.61 1.24 -3.93
C ASN A 41 -13.76 0.80 -4.84
N ASP A 42 -14.96 0.67 -4.29
CA ASP A 42 -16.16 0.23 -5.03
C ASP A 42 -16.50 1.13 -6.23
N SER A 43 -16.04 2.39 -6.24
CA SER A 43 -16.36 3.36 -7.30
C SER A 43 -15.56 3.14 -8.58
N ASP A 44 -14.28 2.81 -8.48
CA ASP A 44 -13.37 2.67 -9.63
C ASP A 44 -12.77 1.26 -9.79
N LEU A 45 -12.97 0.40 -8.78
CA LEU A 45 -12.52 -1.00 -8.70
C LEU A 45 -11.00 -1.22 -8.89
N ILE A 46 -10.20 -0.15 -8.87
CA ILE A 46 -8.75 -0.21 -9.12
C ILE A 46 -7.94 0.50 -8.03
N THR A 47 -8.52 1.48 -7.34
CA THR A 47 -7.87 2.17 -6.24
C THR A 47 -7.83 1.25 -5.03
N ILE A 48 -6.65 1.08 -4.44
CA ILE A 48 -6.46 0.24 -3.25
C ILE A 48 -6.64 1.08 -1.99
N LEU A 49 -7.63 0.76 -1.18
CA LEU A 49 -7.88 1.38 0.12
C LEU A 49 -7.22 0.56 1.23
N PRO A 50 -6.37 1.17 2.08
CA PRO A 50 -5.76 0.48 3.21
C PRO A 50 -6.77 0.31 4.37
N LEU A 51 -6.80 -0.88 4.97
CA LEU A 51 -7.68 -1.23 6.10
C LEU A 51 -6.93 -1.36 7.43
N SER A 52 -5.59 -1.29 7.41
CA SER A 52 -4.76 -1.42 8.60
C SER A 52 -3.47 -0.59 8.49
N PRO A 53 -2.71 -0.40 9.59
CA PRO A 53 -1.41 0.27 9.54
C PRO A 53 -0.39 -0.38 8.59
N ILE A 54 -0.44 -1.71 8.41
CA ILE A 54 0.40 -2.42 7.42
C ILE A 54 -0.03 -2.00 6.01
N GLY A 55 -1.33 -1.97 5.76
CA GLY A 55 -1.89 -1.53 4.48
C GLY A 55 -1.53 -0.07 4.18
N GLU A 56 -1.65 0.81 5.16
CA GLU A 56 -1.36 2.24 5.02
C GLU A 56 0.09 2.48 4.62
N VAL A 57 1.05 1.94 5.38
CA VAL A 57 2.47 2.13 5.06
C VAL A 57 2.84 1.47 3.73
N THR A 58 2.21 0.34 3.38
CA THR A 58 2.45 -0.33 2.10
C THR A 58 1.96 0.52 0.93
N VAL A 59 0.69 0.95 0.94
CA VAL A 59 0.10 1.77 -0.14
C VAL A 59 0.86 3.08 -0.30
N ARG A 60 1.16 3.75 0.82
CA ARG A 60 1.83 5.06 0.83
C ARG A 60 3.27 4.97 0.33
N ILE A 61 4.08 4.08 0.91
CA ILE A 61 5.51 4.01 0.58
C ILE A 61 5.72 3.39 -0.79
N LEU A 62 4.99 2.32 -1.14
CA LEU A 62 5.13 1.68 -2.45
C LEU A 62 4.45 2.46 -3.58
N LYS A 63 3.63 3.48 -3.24
CA LYS A 63 2.91 4.34 -4.18
C LYS A 63 1.98 3.56 -5.11
N PHE A 64 1.24 2.59 -4.56
CA PHE A 64 0.30 1.74 -5.32
C PHE A 64 -0.73 2.55 -6.11
N ASN A 65 -1.26 3.62 -5.51
CA ASN A 65 -2.26 4.48 -6.14
C ASN A 65 -1.63 5.70 -6.85
N SER A 66 -0.37 5.59 -7.31
CA SER A 66 0.21 6.64 -8.15
C SER A 66 -0.54 6.76 -9.48
N VAL A 67 -0.55 7.97 -10.06
CA VAL A 67 -1.23 8.23 -11.34
C VAL A 67 -0.74 7.26 -12.43
N GLU A 68 0.56 6.98 -12.50
CA GLU A 68 1.15 6.00 -13.42
C GLU A 68 0.55 4.60 -13.25
N CYS A 69 0.42 4.12 -12.00
CA CYS A 69 -0.12 2.80 -11.72
C CYS A 69 -1.61 2.72 -12.03
N LEU A 70 -2.39 3.73 -11.64
CA LEU A 70 -3.83 3.77 -11.89
C LEU A 70 -4.15 3.87 -13.39
N GLN A 71 -3.39 4.67 -14.15
CA GLN A 71 -3.52 4.74 -15.61
C GLN A 71 -3.15 3.41 -16.25
N GLY A 72 -2.08 2.78 -15.80
CA GLY A 72 -1.70 1.44 -16.24
C GLY A 72 -2.83 0.43 -16.03
N ALA A 73 -3.39 0.36 -14.82
CA ALA A 73 -4.49 -0.54 -14.48
C ALA A 73 -5.74 -0.32 -15.37
N LYS A 74 -6.11 0.93 -15.64
CA LYS A 74 -7.23 1.27 -16.54
C LYS A 74 -7.04 0.78 -17.97
N ASN A 75 -5.80 0.62 -18.44
CA ASN A 75 -5.53 0.13 -19.79
C ASN A 75 -5.74 -1.39 -19.92
N PHE A 76 -5.89 -2.11 -18.80
CA PHE A 76 -6.09 -3.56 -18.76
C PHE A 76 -7.47 -3.98 -18.21
N ALA A 77 -8.32 -3.02 -17.85
CA ALA A 77 -9.72 -3.23 -17.43
C ALA A 77 -10.66 -3.00 -18.62
#